data_AF-A0A935XBT9-F1
#
_entry.id   AF-A0A935XBT9-F1
#
_cell.length_a   1.000
_cell.length_b   1.000
_cell.length_c   1.000
_cell.angle_alpha   90.00
_cell.angle_beta   90.00
_cell.angle_gamma   90.00
#
_symmetry.space_group_name_H-M   'P 1'
#
loop_
_entity.id
_entity.type
_entity.pdbx_description
1 polymer ?
#
loop_
_entity_poly.entity_id
_entity_poly.type
_entity_poly.pdbx_seq_one_letter_code
_entity_poly.pdbx_strand_id
1 'polypeptide(L)'
;MDMKRLGPVVFAVAAATSLPTWADDEPSAGEQLVKSKCVSCHNTQRLTQLVARTPAPDRAARLERHLPSHFMPDEAQRQSVIPYLLQLSGQ
;
A
#
# COMPACT_ATOMS: atom_id res chain seq x y z
N MET A 1 46.08 -6.66 25.93
CA MET A 1 45.33 -6.93 27.16
C MET A 1 44.07 -7.71 26.81
N ASP A 2 44.29 -9.02 26.76
CA ASP A 2 43.43 -10.13 27.21
C ASP A 2 41.90 -9.99 27.12
N MET A 3 41.36 -10.63 26.08
CA MET A 3 39.98 -11.11 25.98
C MET A 3 39.73 -12.17 27.06
N LYS A 4 39.00 -11.80 28.12
CA LYS A 4 38.71 -12.69 29.25
C LYS A 4 37.23 -13.13 29.24
N ARG A 5 37.06 -14.40 28.89
CA ARG A 5 36.03 -15.37 29.35
C ARG A 5 34.59 -15.19 28.86
N LEU A 6 34.27 -15.99 27.84
CA LEU A 6 32.92 -16.48 27.56
C LEU A 6 32.45 -17.43 28.67
N GLY A 7 31.29 -17.15 29.27
CA GLY A 7 30.51 -18.11 30.05
C GLY A 7 29.44 -18.78 29.18
N PRO A 8 29.00 -20.01 29.48
CA PRO A 8 28.01 -20.72 28.66
C PRO A 8 26.62 -20.16 28.98
N VAL A 9 26.11 -19.28 28.11
CA VAL A 9 24.68 -18.95 28.14
C VAL A 9 23.94 -20.08 27.44
N VAL A 10 23.22 -20.84 28.25
CA VAL A 10 22.38 -21.97 27.86
C VAL A 10 21.37 -21.51 26.81
N PHE A 11 21.43 -22.08 25.61
CA PHE A 11 20.44 -21.89 24.56
C PHE A 11 19.14 -22.60 24.95
N ALA A 12 18.19 -21.85 25.50
CA ALA A 12 16.80 -22.30 25.57
C ALA A 12 16.17 -22.08 24.19
N VAL A 13 16.05 -23.15 23.40
CA VAL A 13 15.26 -23.14 22.16
C VAL A 13 13.79 -23.16 22.57
N ALA A 14 13.20 -21.98 22.74
CA ALA A 14 11.76 -21.82 22.79
C ALA A 14 11.23 -22.05 21.37
N ALA A 15 10.65 -23.21 21.11
CA ALA A 15 9.88 -23.46 19.91
C ALA A 15 8.64 -22.54 19.93
N ALA A 16 8.75 -21.39 19.27
CA ALA A 16 7.62 -20.52 19.02
C ALA A 16 6.64 -21.29 18.12
N THR A 17 5.51 -21.67 18.67
CA THR A 17 4.37 -22.19 17.92
C THR A 17 3.79 -21.02 17.12
N SER A 18 4.22 -20.90 15.87
CA SER A 18 3.62 -19.99 14.89
C SER A 18 2.19 -20.45 14.62
N LEU A 19 1.23 -19.93 15.40
CA LEU A 19 -0.17 -20.02 15.03
C LEU A 19 -0.33 -19.35 13.65
N PRO A 20 -1.08 -19.93 12.71
CA PRO A 20 -1.44 -19.23 11.50
C PRO A 20 -2.24 -18.00 11.93
N THR A 21 -1.64 -16.82 11.82
CA THR A 21 -2.42 -15.59 11.88
C THR A 21 -3.27 -15.61 10.63
N TRP A 22 -4.57 -15.75 10.81
CA TRP A 22 -5.54 -15.33 9.81
C TRP A 22 -5.44 -13.81 9.85
N ALA A 23 -4.40 -13.27 9.21
CA ALA A 23 -4.38 -11.88 8.84
C ALA A 23 -5.50 -11.76 7.81
N ASP A 24 -6.69 -11.42 8.28
CA ASP A 24 -7.63 -10.71 7.44
C ASP A 24 -6.82 -9.61 6.74
N ASP A 25 -6.73 -9.68 5.41
CA ASP A 25 -6.13 -8.64 4.58
C ASP A 25 -7.02 -7.39 4.73
N GLU A 26 -6.83 -6.66 5.83
CA GLU A 26 -7.54 -5.43 6.11
C GLU A 26 -7.29 -4.46 4.95
N PRO A 27 -8.35 -3.88 4.36
CA PRO A 27 -8.20 -2.99 3.22
C PRO A 27 -7.27 -1.84 3.55
N SER A 28 -6.31 -1.57 2.67
CA SER A 28 -5.42 -0.41 2.83
C SER A 28 -6.22 0.89 2.92
N ALA A 29 -5.66 1.92 3.57
CA ALA A 29 -6.29 3.24 3.62
C ALA A 29 -6.62 3.79 2.21
N GLY A 30 -5.74 3.53 1.24
CA GLY A 30 -5.96 3.87 -0.18
C GLY A 30 -7.16 3.16 -0.80
N GLU A 31 -7.30 1.86 -0.53
CA GLU A 31 -8.46 1.08 -0.98
C GLU A 31 -9.76 1.59 -0.40
N GLN A 32 -9.79 1.87 0.90
CA GLN A 32 -10.96 2.42 1.59
C GLN A 32 -11.35 3.80 1.01
N LEU A 33 -10.37 4.65 0.72
CA LEU A 33 -10.59 5.95 0.10
C LEU A 33 -11.10 5.83 -1.35
N VAL A 34 -10.56 4.91 -2.14
CA VAL A 34 -11.05 4.66 -3.51
C VAL A 34 -12.49 4.13 -3.48
N LYS A 35 -12.81 3.17 -2.62
CA LYS A 35 -14.18 2.64 -2.47
C LYS A 35 -15.17 3.71 -2.02
N SER A 36 -14.78 4.60 -1.11
CA SER A 36 -15.68 5.64 -0.56
C SER A 36 -15.84 6.87 -1.46
N LYS A 37 -14.77 7.31 -2.14
CA LYS A 37 -14.77 8.57 -2.91
C LYS A 37 -14.84 8.33 -4.41
N CYS A 38 -13.98 7.49 -4.96
CA CYS A 38 -13.87 7.31 -6.41
C CYS A 38 -15.04 6.49 -6.97
N VAL A 39 -15.51 5.49 -6.22
CA VAL A 39 -16.56 4.58 -6.71
C VAL A 39 -17.95 5.22 -6.81
N SER A 40 -18.13 6.41 -6.21
CA SER A 40 -19.36 7.19 -6.35
C SER A 40 -19.66 7.62 -7.80
N CYS A 41 -18.63 7.84 -8.62
CA CYS A 41 -18.74 8.31 -10.01
C CYS A 41 -18.08 7.36 -11.03
N HIS A 42 -17.26 6.42 -10.58
CA HIS A 42 -16.52 5.49 -11.41
C HIS A 42 -16.73 4.07 -10.93
N ASN A 43 -16.78 3.07 -11.83
CA ASN A 43 -16.59 1.70 -11.40
C ASN A 43 -15.10 1.33 -11.42
N THR A 44 -14.71 0.23 -10.76
CA THR A 44 -13.31 -0.19 -10.66
C THR A 44 -12.68 -0.45 -12.03
N GLN A 45 -13.41 -1.09 -12.95
CA GLN A 45 -12.95 -1.32 -14.33
C GLN A 45 -12.60 0.00 -15.03
N ARG A 46 -13.44 1.03 -14.83
CA ARG A 46 -13.22 2.37 -15.39
C ARG A 46 -11.98 3.02 -14.77
N LEU A 47 -11.77 2.88 -13.46
CA LEU A 47 -10.58 3.38 -12.79
C LEU A 47 -9.30 2.74 -13.36
N THR A 48 -9.26 1.42 -13.47
CA THR A 48 -8.15 0.69 -14.10
C THR A 48 -7.85 1.21 -15.51
N GLN A 49 -8.87 1.39 -16.34
CA GLN A 49 -8.72 1.93 -17.70
C GLN A 49 -8.21 3.38 -17.71
N LEU A 50 -8.73 4.24 -16.83
CA LEU A 50 -8.34 5.64 -16.75
C LEU A 50 -6.87 5.78 -16.35
N VAL A 51 -6.42 4.99 -15.38
CA VAL A 51 -5.02 4.96 -14.96
C VAL A 51 -4.15 4.43 -16.10
N ALA A 52 -4.54 3.31 -16.72
CA ALA A 52 -3.77 2.66 -17.79
C ALA A 52 -3.58 3.48 -19.08
N ARG A 53 -4.30 4.59 -19.26
CA ARG A 53 -4.11 5.53 -20.39
C ARG A 53 -2.75 6.22 -20.39
N THR A 54 -2.11 6.30 -19.23
CA THR A 54 -0.79 6.87 -19.09
C THR A 54 0.24 5.73 -19.07
N PRO A 55 1.41 5.87 -19.74
CA PRO A 55 2.50 4.91 -19.64
C PRO A 55 2.87 4.66 -18.18
N ALA A 56 3.22 3.41 -17.86
CA ALA A 56 3.56 2.97 -16.50
C ALA A 56 4.45 3.99 -15.73
N PRO A 57 5.66 4.35 -16.21
CA PRO A 57 6.56 5.24 -15.47
C PRO A 57 5.97 6.63 -15.18
N ASP A 58 4.95 7.06 -15.92
CA ASP A 58 4.37 8.40 -15.81
C ASP A 58 3.06 8.43 -15.01
N ARG A 59 2.46 7.27 -14.66
CA ARG A 59 1.11 7.22 -14.06
C ARG A 59 1.04 7.93 -12.72
N ALA A 60 2.02 7.72 -11.84
CA ALA A 60 2.07 8.36 -10.52
C ALA A 60 2.09 9.89 -10.67
N ALA A 61 3.02 10.39 -11.49
CA ALA A 61 3.16 11.83 -11.74
C ALA A 61 1.92 12.44 -12.40
N ARG A 62 1.24 11.70 -13.29
CA ARG A 62 -0.07 12.13 -13.82
C ARG A 62 -1.07 12.26 -12.67
N LEU A 63 -1.26 11.19 -11.88
CA LEU A 63 -2.28 11.17 -10.82
C LEU A 63 -2.08 12.31 -9.82
N GLU A 64 -0.84 12.59 -9.42
CA GLU A 64 -0.50 13.73 -8.56
C GLU A 64 -0.94 15.08 -9.15
N ARG A 65 -0.76 15.27 -10.46
CA ARG A 65 -1.25 16.48 -11.14
C ARG A 65 -2.78 16.51 -11.30
N HIS A 66 -3.45 15.35 -11.31
CA HIS A 66 -4.89 15.26 -11.56
C HIS A 66 -5.75 15.52 -10.34
N LEU A 67 -5.45 14.76 -9.29
CA LEU A 67 -6.33 14.54 -8.16
C LEU A 67 -6.62 15.82 -7.36
N PRO A 68 -5.68 16.79 -7.25
CA PRO A 68 -5.97 18.05 -6.56
C PRO A 68 -7.14 18.82 -7.17
N SER A 69 -7.27 18.81 -8.51
CA SER A 69 -8.37 19.45 -9.23
C SER A 69 -9.54 18.48 -9.53
N HIS A 70 -9.42 17.22 -9.13
CA HIS A 70 -10.42 16.18 -9.32
C HIS A 70 -10.84 15.56 -7.98
N PHE A 71 -11.48 16.37 -7.15
CA PHE A 71 -12.13 15.97 -5.89
C PHE A 71 -11.22 15.37 -4.81
N MET A 72 -9.89 15.52 -4.91
CA MET A 72 -8.95 15.09 -3.86
C MET A 72 -7.82 16.11 -3.63
N PRO A 73 -8.16 17.32 -3.11
CA PRO A 73 -7.18 18.37 -2.83
C PRO A 73 -6.22 18.04 -1.68
N ASP A 74 -6.61 17.15 -0.78
CA ASP A 74 -5.80 16.73 0.36
C ASP A 74 -4.63 15.82 -0.07
N GLU A 75 -3.41 16.20 0.31
CA GLU A 75 -2.19 15.48 -0.09
C GLU A 75 -2.05 14.12 0.57
N ALA A 76 -2.40 13.98 1.85
CA ALA A 76 -2.29 12.72 2.56
C ALA A 76 -3.23 11.65 1.96
N GLN A 77 -4.44 12.05 1.56
CA GLN A 77 -5.35 11.18 0.81
C GLN A 77 -4.77 10.79 -0.55
N ARG A 78 -4.15 11.72 -1.29
CA ARG A 78 -3.50 11.40 -2.57
C ARG A 78 -2.36 10.38 -2.40
N GLN A 79 -1.47 10.60 -1.43
CA GLN A 79 -0.39 9.67 -1.12
C GLN A 79 -0.91 8.27 -0.73
N SER A 80 -2.13 8.20 -0.18
CA SER A 80 -2.77 6.92 0.15
C SER A 80 -3.40 6.25 -1.08
N VAL A 81 -4.12 6.99 -1.94
CA VAL A 81 -4.87 6.38 -3.07
C VAL A 81 -4.00 6.07 -4.28
N ILE A 82 -2.94 6.85 -4.53
CA ILE A 82 -2.13 6.69 -5.74
C ILE A 82 -1.50 5.30 -5.81
N PRO A 83 -0.85 4.76 -4.76
CA PRO A 83 -0.32 3.40 -4.77
C PRO A 83 -1.38 2.35 -5.11
N TYR A 84 -2.58 2.47 -4.52
CA TYR A 84 -3.66 1.52 -4.78
C TYR A 84 -4.19 1.62 -6.23
N LEU A 85 -4.32 2.84 -6.77
CA LEU A 85 -4.71 3.04 -8.18
C LEU A 85 -3.67 2.48 -9.16
N LEU A 86 -2.38 2.56 -8.82
CA LEU A 86 -1.30 1.95 -9.60
C LEU A 86 -1.41 0.42 -9.57
N GLN A 87 -1.60 -0.17 -8.39
CA GLN A 87 -1.81 -1.61 -8.21
C GLN A 87 -3.01 -2.12 -9.03
N LEU A 88 -4.14 -1.41 -8.99
CA LEU A 88 -5.34 -1.72 -9.81
C LEU A 88 -5.07 -1.71 -11.32
N SER A 89 -4.01 -1.05 -11.76
CA SER A 89 -3.62 -0.90 -13.16
C SER A 89 -2.51 -1.87 -13.61
N GLY A 90 -2.16 -2.83 -12.75
CA GLY A 90 -1.11 -3.83 -13.02
C GLY A 90 0.29 -3.24 -13.02
N GLN A 91 0.51 -2.21 -12.21
CA GLN A 91 1.81 -1.57 -11.99
C GLN A 91 2.30 -1.79 -10.58
#